data_AF-A0A484X0S3-F1
#
_entry.id   AF-A0A484X0S3-F1
#
_cell.length_a   1.000
_cell.length_b   1.000
_cell.length_c   1.000
_cell.angle_alpha   90.00
_cell.angle_beta   90.00
_cell.angle_gamma   90.00
#
_symmetry.space_group_name_H-M   'P 1'
#
loop_
_entity.id
_entity.type
_entity.pdbx_description
1 polymer ?
#
loop_
_entity_poly.entity_id
_entity_poly.type
_entity_poly.pdbx_seq_one_letter_code
_entity_poly.pdbx_strand_id
1 'polypeptide(L)' 'MQHLKNITAGNPKTVAQYQLTKNFDVIWLWSEEGKKLV' A
#
# COMPACT_ATOMS: atom_id res chain seq x y z
N MET A 1 5.29 -0.78 20.46
CA MET A 1 5.49 -1.69 19.31
C MET A 1 4.45 -1.38 18.25
N GLN A 2 4.80 -1.44 16.98
CA GLN A 2 3.86 -1.18 15.89
C GLN A 2 2.98 -2.42 15.66
N HIS A 3 1.66 -2.27 15.83
CA HIS A 3 0.68 -3.32 15.59
C HIS A 3 -0.23 -2.84 14.45
N LEU A 4 -0.30 -3.65 13.39
CA LEU A 4 -1.02 -3.34 12.17
C LEU A 4 -2.14 -4.37 12.04
N LYS A 5 -3.38 -3.90 11.92
CA LYS A 5 -4.57 -4.76 11.82
C LYS A 5 -5.23 -4.57 10.47
N ASN A 6 -5.92 -5.63 10.02
CA ASN A 6 -6.80 -5.60 8.86
C ASN A 6 -6.08 -5.10 7.59
N ILE A 7 -4.92 -5.71 7.31
CA ILE A 7 -4.13 -5.39 6.12
C ILE A 7 -4.85 -5.92 4.88
N THR A 8 -5.08 -5.03 3.92
CA THR A 8 -5.78 -5.34 2.66
C THR A 8 -4.98 -4.83 1.47
N ALA A 9 -5.04 -5.55 0.35
CA ALA A 9 -4.48 -5.06 -0.90
C ALA A 9 -5.38 -3.96 -1.48
N GLY A 10 -4.78 -2.93 -2.05
CA GLY A 10 -5.54 -1.84 -2.67
C GLY A 10 -4.74 -1.07 -3.70
N ASN A 11 -5.43 -0.16 -4.40
CA ASN A 11 -4.83 0.63 -5.47
C ASN A 11 -3.74 1.60 -4.96
N PRO A 12 -2.74 1.93 -5.79
CA PRO A 12 -1.79 2.99 -5.48
C PRO A 12 -2.51 4.32 -5.24
N LYS A 13 -2.13 5.04 -4.18
CA LYS A 13 -2.73 6.34 -3.81
C LYS A 13 -1.91 7.55 -4.27
N THR A 14 -0.69 7.34 -4.76
CA THR A 14 0.17 8.41 -5.29
C THR A 14 0.73 8.07 -6.67
N VAL A 15 1.16 9.10 -7.39
CA VAL A 15 1.76 8.94 -8.72
C VAL A 15 2.99 8.03 -8.69
N ALA A 16 3.85 8.16 -7.67
CA ALA A 16 5.01 7.29 -7.52
C ALA A 16 4.62 5.82 -7.34
N GLN A 17 3.61 5.55 -6.51
CA GLN A 17 3.09 4.19 -6.31
C GLN A 17 2.51 3.61 -7.60
N TYR A 18 1.82 4.45 -8.38
CA TYR A 18 1.28 4.05 -9.68
C TYR A 18 2.40 3.67 -10.65
N GLN A 19 3.46 4.46 -10.77
CA GLN A 19 4.59 4.15 -11.64
C GLN A 19 5.27 2.84 -11.24
N LEU A 20 5.42 2.59 -9.94
CA LEU A 20 5.98 1.33 -9.45
C LEU A 20 5.09 0.13 -9.76
N THR A 21 3.78 0.27 -9.58
CA THR A 21 2.80 -0.78 -9.95
C THR A 21 2.89 -1.08 -11.45
N LYS A 22 2.92 -0.03 -12.27
CA LYS A 22 2.97 -0.16 -13.74
C LYS A 22 4.25 -0.83 -14.24
N ASN A 23 5.39 -0.56 -13.60
CA ASN A 23 6.69 -1.00 -14.10
C ASN A 23 7.16 -2.31 -13.47
N PHE A 24 6.65 -2.67 -12.28
CA PHE A 24 7.18 -3.77 -11.46
C PHE A 24 6.10 -4.63 -10.79
N ASP A 25 4.83 -4.47 -11.15
CA ASP A 25 3.69 -5.24 -10.61
C ASP A 25 3.58 -5.23 -9.08
N VAL A 26 3.94 -4.10 -8.47
CA VAL A 26 3.92 -3.91 -7.00
C VAL A 26 2.49 -3.97 -6.45
N ILE A 27 2.27 -4.78 -5.42
CA ILE A 27 1.00 -4.86 -4.68
C ILE A 27 1.09 -4.00 -3.41
N TRP A 28 0.18 -3.03 -3.25
CA TRP A 28 0.16 -2.13 -2.10
C TRP A 28 -0.74 -2.65 -0.99
N LEU A 29 -0.22 -2.65 0.23
CA LEU A 29 -0.91 -3.13 1.41
C LEU A 29 -1.28 -1.97 2.33
N TRP A 30 -2.55 -1.93 2.74
CA TRP A 30 -3.12 -0.87 3.56
C TRP A 30 -3.69 -1.46 4.84
N SER A 31 -3.32 -0.90 5.98
CA SER A 31 -4.02 -1.17 7.24
C SER A 31 -5.28 -0.30 7.36
N GLU A 32 -6.28 -0.79 8.09
CA GLU A 32 -7.56 -0.09 8.31
C GLU A 32 -7.38 1.31 8.93
N GLU A 33 -6.33 1.52 9.72
CA GLU A 33 -6.02 2.83 10.31
C GLU A 33 -5.49 3.86 9.28
N GLY A 34 -5.50 3.54 7.99
CA GLY A 34 -4.97 4.41 6.93
C GLY A 34 -3.45 4.58 7.01
N LYS A 35 -2.78 3.85 7.92
CA LYS A 35 -1.33 3.86 8.07
C LYS A 35 -0.72 3.14 6.87
N LYS A 36 -0.14 3.95 5.97
CA LYS A 36 0.64 3.51 4.83
C LYS A 36 1.82 2.66 5.32
N LEU A 37 1.89 1.41 4.89
CA LEU A 37 3.04 0.56 5.11
C LEU A 37 3.69 0.32 3.78
N VAL A 38 4.70 1.17 3.53
CA VAL A 38 5.57 1.17 2.36
C VAL A 38 4.80 1.42 1.07
#